data_AF-A0A970EYP2-F1
#
_entry.id   AF-A0A970EYP2-F1
#
_cell.length_a   1.000
_cell.length_b   1.000
_cell.length_c   1.000
_cell.angle_alpha   90.00
_cell.angle_beta   90.00
_cell.angle_gamma   90.00
#
_symmetry.space_group_name_H-M   'P 1'
#
loop_
_entity.id
_entity.type
_entity.pdbx_description
1 polymer ?
#
loop_
_entity_poly.entity_id
_entity_poly.type
_entity_poly.pdbx_seq_one_letter_code
_entity_poly.pdbx_strand_id
1 'polypeptide(L)'
;MNEFLIKEYINNLSYEDVISFASNQGITLTNEETEIIYDNIKNNWRTILYGNARGILDDLKSKLKPATYNKIEELYVSFKDKFNNHL
;
A
#
# COMPACT_ATOMS: atom_id res chain seq x y z
N MET A 1 -19.47 -9.34 1.73
CA MET A 1 -18.78 -10.01 0.60
C MET A 1 -17.39 -9.44 0.36
N ASN A 2 -17.24 -8.12 0.21
CA ASN A 2 -15.96 -7.49 -0.18
C ASN A 2 -14.82 -7.65 0.84
N GLU A 3 -15.07 -7.49 2.14
CA GLU A 3 -13.99 -7.52 3.15
C GLU A 3 -13.33 -8.90 3.29
N PHE A 4 -14.12 -9.99 3.17
CA PHE A 4 -13.58 -11.36 3.18
C PHE A 4 -12.66 -11.61 1.99
N LEU A 5 -13.09 -11.22 0.78
CA LEU A 5 -12.28 -11.38 -0.43
C LEU A 5 -10.99 -10.55 -0.37
N ILE A 6 -11.07 -9.31 0.14
CA ILE A 6 -9.89 -8.46 0.36
C ILE A 6 -8.95 -9.12 1.36
N LYS A 7 -9.46 -9.62 2.48
CA LYS A 7 -8.64 -10.31 3.48
C LYS A 7 -7.95 -11.54 2.90
N GLU A 8 -8.66 -12.36 2.14
CA GLU A 8 -8.08 -13.55 1.50
C GLU A 8 -7.02 -13.20 0.45
N TYR A 9 -7.25 -12.14 -0.33
CA TYR A 9 -6.23 -11.61 -1.24
C TYR A 9 -4.97 -11.17 -0.49
N ILE A 10 -5.14 -10.42 0.61
CA ILE A 10 -4.03 -9.96 1.43
C ILE A 10 -3.32 -11.12 2.12
N ASN A 11 -4.04 -12.14 2.58
CA ASN A 11 -3.45 -13.35 3.15
C ASN A 11 -2.51 -14.03 2.15
N ASN A 12 -2.88 -14.08 0.87
CA ASN A 12 -2.11 -14.70 -0.19
C ASN A 12 -1.07 -13.78 -0.87
N LEU A 13 -1.07 -12.48 -0.55
CA LEU A 13 -0.09 -11.53 -1.07
C LEU A 13 1.33 -11.97 -0.73
N SER A 14 2.23 -11.90 -1.70
CA SER A 14 3.66 -12.20 -1.57
C SER A 14 4.53 -10.94 -1.73
N TYR A 15 5.82 -11.04 -1.40
CA TYR A 15 6.79 -9.97 -1.66
C TYR A 15 6.94 -9.69 -3.16
N GLU A 16 6.89 -10.73 -4.00
CA GLU A 16 6.99 -10.61 -5.46
C GLU A 16 5.84 -9.79 -6.05
N ASP A 17 4.63 -9.91 -5.49
CA ASP A 17 3.48 -9.10 -5.90
C ASP A 17 3.74 -7.60 -5.62
N VAL A 18 4.31 -7.29 -4.44
CA VAL A 18 4.66 -5.91 -4.05
C VAL A 18 5.73 -5.35 -4.98
N ILE A 19 6.80 -6.11 -5.24
CA ILE A 19 7.89 -5.72 -6.12
C ILE A 19 7.38 -5.52 -7.55
N SER A 20 6.59 -6.47 -8.06
CA SER A 20 6.05 -6.42 -9.42
C SER A 20 5.12 -5.23 -9.61
N PHE A 21 4.25 -4.96 -8.62
CA PHE A 21 3.39 -3.79 -8.65
C PHE A 21 4.20 -2.49 -8.64
N ALA A 22 5.19 -2.36 -7.75
CA ALA A 22 6.03 -1.16 -7.68
C ALA A 22 6.81 -0.94 -8.98
N SER A 23 7.35 -2.00 -9.58
CA SER A 23 8.06 -1.96 -10.86
C SER A 23 7.16 -1.43 -11.98
N ASN A 24 5.90 -1.89 -12.04
CA ASN A 24 4.91 -1.39 -13.00
C ASN A 24 4.57 0.11 -12.79
N GLN A 25 4.82 0.65 -11.59
CA GLN A 25 4.67 2.07 -11.27
C GLN A 25 5.97 2.87 -11.47
N GLY A 26 7.03 2.25 -11.99
CA GLY A 26 8.33 2.86 -12.22
C GLY A 26 9.20 3.00 -10.97
N ILE A 27 8.91 2.25 -9.90
CA ILE A 27 9.68 2.27 -8.65
C ILE A 27 10.42 0.94 -8.46
N THR A 28 11.73 1.02 -8.24
CA THR A 28 12.53 -0.12 -7.82
C THR A 28 12.69 -0.11 -6.31
N LEU A 29 12.09 -1.08 -5.64
CA LEU A 29 12.18 -1.24 -4.18
C LEU A 29 13.47 -1.98 -3.79
N THR A 30 14.04 -1.63 -2.64
CA THR A 30 15.00 -2.51 -1.96
C THR A 30 14.28 -3.62 -1.22
N ASN A 31 15.03 -4.63 -0.78
CA ASN A 31 14.48 -5.69 0.07
C ASN A 31 13.85 -5.13 1.36
N GLU A 32 14.53 -4.16 1.99
CA GLU A 32 14.05 -3.48 3.20
C GLU A 32 12.77 -2.68 2.94
N GLU A 33 12.71 -1.88 1.87
CA GLU A 33 11.50 -1.13 1.50
C GLU A 33 10.34 -2.09 1.18
N THR A 34 10.63 -3.22 0.54
CA THR A 34 9.65 -4.25 0.22
C THR A 34 9.05 -4.87 1.47
N GLU A 35 9.89 -5.24 2.44
CA GLU A 35 9.46 -5.82 3.72
C GLU A 35 8.57 -4.83 4.50
N ILE A 36 9.01 -3.58 4.62
CA ILE A 36 8.26 -2.51 5.30
C ILE A 36 6.88 -2.31 4.67
N ILE A 37 6.81 -2.24 3.35
CA ILE A 37 5.55 -2.02 2.62
C ILE A 37 4.64 -3.25 2.77
N TYR A 38 5.18 -4.45 2.58
CA TYR A 38 4.45 -5.70 2.72
C TYR A 38 3.82 -5.85 4.11
N ASP A 39 4.59 -5.61 5.16
CA ASP A 39 4.12 -5.70 6.54
C ASP A 39 3.02 -4.68 6.83
N ASN A 40 3.16 -3.46 6.31
CA ASN A 40 2.13 -2.45 6.45
C ASN A 40 0.83 -2.83 5.73
N ILE A 41 0.92 -3.44 4.54
CA ILE A 41 -0.28 -3.95 3.86
C ILE A 41 -0.92 -5.07 4.68
N LYS A 42 -0.16 -6.09 5.08
CA LYS A 42 -0.68 -7.24 5.84
C LYS A 42 -1.35 -6.84 7.15
N ASN A 43 -0.75 -5.91 7.89
CA ASN A 43 -1.20 -5.58 9.24
C ASN A 43 -2.22 -4.43 9.26
N ASN A 44 -2.14 -3.49 8.31
CA ASN A 44 -2.89 -2.23 8.38
C ASN A 44 -3.92 -2.04 7.26
N TRP A 45 -4.12 -3.00 6.35
CA TRP A 45 -5.03 -2.85 5.20
C TRP A 45 -6.43 -2.35 5.54
N ARG A 46 -7.00 -2.78 6.66
CA ARG A 46 -8.35 -2.39 7.06
C ARG A 46 -8.41 -0.89 7.34
N THR A 47 -7.41 -0.35 8.04
CA THR A 47 -7.28 1.08 8.32
C THR A 47 -6.93 1.87 7.06
N ILE A 48 -6.12 1.30 6.16
CA ILE A 48 -5.77 1.91 4.87
C ILE A 48 -7.03 2.13 4.02
N LEU A 49 -7.90 1.13 3.94
CA LEU A 49 -9.11 1.16 3.10
C LEU A 49 -10.29 1.90 3.73
N TYR A 50 -10.59 1.64 5.02
CA TYR A 50 -11.84 2.09 5.65
C TYR A 50 -11.63 3.15 6.74
N GLY A 51 -10.37 3.38 7.16
CA GLY A 51 -10.04 4.25 8.28
C GLY A 51 -9.22 5.48 7.87
N ASN A 52 -8.54 6.04 8.87
CA ASN A 52 -7.60 7.14 8.66
C ASN A 52 -6.17 6.59 8.49
N ALA A 53 -5.72 6.51 7.24
CA ALA A 53 -4.38 6.03 6.91
C ALA A 53 -3.24 7.04 7.20
N ARG A 54 -3.54 8.28 7.61
CA ARG A 54 -2.53 9.35 7.71
C ARG A 54 -1.36 8.98 8.61
N GLY A 55 -1.64 8.39 9.78
CA GLY A 55 -0.61 7.96 10.71
C GLY A 55 0.30 6.86 10.15
N ILE A 56 -0.24 5.95 9.33
CA ILE A 56 0.53 4.91 8.66
C ILE A 56 1.42 5.52 7.57
N LEU A 57 0.87 6.45 6.77
CA LEU A 57 1.63 7.15 5.75
C LEU A 57 2.77 7.99 6.35
N ASP A 58 2.54 8.67 7.47
CA ASP A 58 3.59 9.44 8.14
C ASP A 58 4.71 8.55 8.69
N ASP A 59 4.39 7.37 9.22
CA ASP A 59 5.38 6.38 9.64
C ASP A 59 6.22 5.89 8.45
N LEU A 60 5.57 5.53 7.34
CA LEU A 60 6.24 5.12 6.10
C LEU A 60 7.18 6.20 5.55
N LYS A 61 6.81 7.48 5.65
CA LYS A 61 7.65 8.61 5.19
C LYS A 61 9.02 8.63 5.85
N SER A 62 9.10 8.21 7.11
CA SER A 62 10.36 8.19 7.88
C SER A 62 11.26 6.98 7.56
N LYS A 63 10.70 5.93 6.93
CA LYS A 63 11.36 4.64 6.71
C LYS A 63 11.67 4.35 5.24
N LEU A 64 10.98 5.02 4.33
CA LEU A 64 11.12 4.81 2.89
C LEU A 64 11.90 5.95 2.24
N LYS A 65 12.46 5.68 1.05
CA LYS A 65 13.05 6.75 0.26
C LYS A 65 11.98 7.75 -0.18
N PRO A 66 12.35 9.03 -0.36
CA PRO A 66 11.40 10.05 -0.80
C PRO A 66 10.65 9.69 -2.09
N ALA A 67 11.34 9.10 -3.07
CA ALA A 67 10.72 8.69 -4.34
C ALA A 67 9.65 7.61 -4.14
N THR A 68 9.95 6.57 -3.34
CA THR A 68 9.03 5.50 -3.00
C THR A 68 7.82 6.03 -2.25
N TYR A 69 8.05 6.85 -1.22
CA TYR A 69 7.00 7.45 -0.42
C TYR A 69 6.06 8.34 -1.25
N ASN A 70 6.62 9.24 -2.05
CA ASN A 70 5.84 10.13 -2.90
C ASN A 70 4.94 9.34 -3.85
N LYS A 71 5.44 8.22 -4.38
CA LYS A 71 4.63 7.35 -5.26
C LYS A 71 3.49 6.65 -4.50
N ILE A 72 3.75 6.20 -3.28
CA ILE A 72 2.70 5.62 -2.41
C ILE A 72 1.61 6.65 -2.13
N GLU A 73 1.99 7.90 -1.80
CA GLU A 73 1.02 8.97 -1.51
C GLU A 73 0.19 9.33 -2.75
N GLU A 74 0.83 9.48 -3.92
CA GLU A 74 0.17 9.72 -5.21
C GLU A 74 -0.87 8.63 -5.51
N LEU A 75 -0.48 7.36 -5.40
CA LEU A 75 -1.35 6.22 -5.67
C LEU A 75 -2.49 6.14 -4.64
N TYR A 76 -2.20 6.36 -3.36
CA TYR A 76 -3.21 6.34 -2.31
C TYR A 76 -4.32 7.36 -2.56
N VAL A 77 -3.96 8.61 -2.88
CA VAL A 77 -4.93 9.67 -3.21
C VAL A 77 -5.73 9.29 -4.46
N SER A 78 -5.05 8.88 -5.54
CA SER A 78 -5.67 8.47 -6.80
C SER A 78 -6.69 7.32 -6.62
N PHE A 79 -6.35 6.30 -5.84
CA PHE A 79 -7.26 5.18 -5.56
C PHE A 79 -8.40 5.58 -4.62
N LYS A 80 -8.14 6.41 -3.61
CA LYS A 80 -9.17 6.87 -2.66
C LYS A 80 -10.21 7.74 -3.36
N ASP A 81 -9.80 8.63 -4.26
CA ASP A 81 -10.70 9.45 -5.05
C ASP A 81 -11.58 8.59 -5.96
N LYS A 82 -10.99 7.59 -6.63
CA LYS A 82 -11.76 6.63 -7.43
C LYS A 82 -12.74 5.83 -6.58
N PHE A 83 -12.32 5.37 -5.40
CA PHE A 83 -13.18 4.60 -4.49
C PHE A 83 -14.38 5.43 -4.02
N ASN A 84 -14.16 6.70 -3.68
CA ASN A 84 -15.22 7.62 -3.26
C ASN A 84 -16.16 8.01 -4.41
N ASN A 85 -15.68 8.06 -5.66
CA ASN A 85 -16.49 8.40 -6.83
C ASN A 85 -17.30 7.21 -7.40
N HIS A 86 -17.11 5.99 -6.88
CA HIS A 86 -17.78 4.76 -7.33
C HIS A 86 -18.68 4.11 -6.27
N LEU A 87 -18.99 4.83 -5.19
CA LEU A 87 -19.97 4.50 -4.15
C LEU A 87 -21.07 5.57 -4.11
#